data_AF-A0A5S4FCX4-F1
#
_entry.id   AF-A0A5S4FCX4-F1
#
_cell.length_a   1.000
_cell.length_b   1.000
_cell.length_c   1.000
_cell.angle_alpha   90.00
_cell.angle_beta   90.00
_cell.angle_gamma   90.00
#
_symmetry.space_group_name_H-M   'P 1'
#
loop_
_entity.id
_entity.type
_entity.pdbx_description
1 polymer ?
#
loop_
_entity_poly.entity_id
_entity_poly.type
_entity_poly.pdbx_seq_one_letter_code
_entity_poly.pdbx_strand_id
1 'polypeptide(L)'
;MTATPGPNRPDRFDDDDDVQPESPNPTMETEVERIREPARLLRVTAMARSLLDEARGLPLDEHARVQLGRIHARAVEEIAEAVAPELRDELARLLPPPSSPLSQTEIRIVHAQLVGWLDGIFQGIRTGLSLQAVRPDLQGPPPPSAGPDAGPYL
;
A
#
# COMPACT_ATOMS: atom_id res chain seq x y z
N MET A 1 -42.92 15.25 -64.63
CA MET A 1 -41.46 15.19 -64.43
C MET A 1 -41.12 16.07 -63.23
N THR A 2 -40.63 15.42 -62.15
CA THR A 2 -39.74 15.90 -61.04
C THR A 2 -40.12 17.15 -60.23
N ALA A 3 -40.00 17.22 -58.90
CA ALA A 3 -39.74 16.26 -57.82
C ALA A 3 -40.05 16.97 -56.49
N THR A 4 -40.66 16.25 -55.55
CA THR A 4 -40.96 16.66 -54.16
C THR A 4 -39.68 16.63 -53.30
N PRO A 5 -39.42 17.60 -52.41
CA PRO A 5 -38.31 17.53 -51.46
C PRO A 5 -38.66 16.57 -50.31
N GLY A 6 -37.81 15.57 -50.08
CA GLY A 6 -37.94 14.64 -48.95
C GLY A 6 -37.59 15.31 -47.61
N PRO A 7 -38.15 14.83 -46.48
CA PRO A 7 -37.85 15.40 -45.18
C PRO A 7 -36.48 14.93 -44.66
N ASN A 8 -35.78 15.89 -44.06
CA ASN A 8 -34.51 15.78 -43.37
C ASN A 8 -34.59 14.73 -42.23
N ARG A 9 -33.65 13.79 -42.21
CA ARG A 9 -33.52 12.76 -41.16
C ARG A 9 -32.41 13.23 -40.21
N PRO A 10 -32.65 13.49 -38.91
CA PRO A 10 -31.56 13.76 -37.99
C PRO A 10 -30.77 12.47 -37.74
N ASP A 11 -29.46 12.67 -37.63
CA ASP A 11 -28.44 11.65 -37.41
C ASP A 11 -28.80 10.69 -36.27
N ARG A 12 -28.51 9.42 -36.53
CA ARG A 12 -28.47 8.36 -35.53
C ARG A 12 -27.33 8.70 -34.59
N PHE A 13 -27.63 9.09 -33.36
CA PHE A 13 -26.68 9.03 -32.27
C PHE A 13 -26.43 7.55 -31.98
N ASP A 14 -25.30 7.04 -32.45
CA ASP A 14 -24.70 5.83 -31.90
C ASP A 14 -24.21 6.19 -30.49
N ASP A 15 -25.07 6.03 -29.49
CA ASP A 15 -24.64 5.87 -28.10
C ASP A 15 -24.04 4.46 -27.96
N ASP A 16 -22.85 4.28 -28.56
CA ASP A 16 -21.89 3.31 -28.07
C ASP A 16 -21.37 3.92 -26.76
N ASP A 17 -22.04 3.52 -25.67
CA ASP A 17 -21.57 3.67 -24.30
C ASP A 17 -20.24 2.90 -24.22
N ASP A 18 -19.16 3.55 -24.64
CA ASP A 18 -17.79 3.11 -24.49
C ASP A 18 -17.46 3.19 -22.98
N VAL A 19 -18.07 2.30 -22.22
CA VAL A 19 -17.69 1.97 -20.85
C VAL A 19 -16.32 1.30 -20.97
N GLN A 20 -15.29 2.14 -21.08
CA GLN A 20 -13.92 1.71 -20.89
C GLN A 20 -13.88 1.00 -19.53
N PRO A 21 -13.43 -0.26 -19.46
CA PRO A 21 -13.30 -0.94 -18.18
C PRO A 21 -12.32 -0.11 -17.35
N GLU A 22 -12.82 0.53 -16.30
CA GLU A 22 -11.99 1.25 -15.34
C GLU A 22 -10.90 0.28 -14.88
N SER A 23 -9.66 0.58 -15.27
CA SER A 23 -8.51 -0.23 -14.91
C SER A 23 -8.44 -0.30 -13.39
N PRO A 24 -8.15 -1.48 -12.80
CA PRO A 24 -8.07 -1.61 -11.35
C PRO A 24 -7.05 -0.59 -10.83
N ASN A 25 -7.47 0.16 -9.82
CA ASN A 25 -6.77 1.32 -9.29
C ASN A 25 -5.26 1.02 -9.07
N PRO A 26 -4.35 1.56 -9.89
CA PRO A 26 -2.97 1.08 -10.02
C PRO A 26 -2.10 1.39 -8.80
N THR A 27 -2.61 2.13 -7.81
CA THR A 27 -1.84 2.51 -6.63
C THR A 27 -1.66 1.36 -5.62
N MET A 28 -2.57 0.37 -5.59
CA MET A 28 -2.65 -0.59 -4.47
C MET A 28 -1.89 -1.91 -4.68
N GLU A 29 -1.93 -2.48 -5.88
CA GLU A 29 -1.05 -3.60 -6.25
C GLU A 29 0.43 -3.22 -6.06
N THR A 30 0.75 -1.94 -6.31
CA THR A 30 2.11 -1.44 -6.17
C THR A 30 2.65 -1.45 -4.74
N GLU A 31 1.83 -1.38 -3.69
CA GLU A 31 2.38 -1.36 -2.32
C GLU A 31 2.84 -2.74 -1.85
N VAL A 32 2.12 -3.80 -2.21
CA VAL A 32 2.55 -5.18 -1.91
C VAL A 32 3.73 -5.57 -2.81
N GLU A 33 3.71 -5.16 -4.08
CA GLU A 33 4.81 -5.38 -5.03
C GLU A 33 6.11 -4.68 -4.64
N ARG A 34 6.03 -3.61 -3.84
CA ARG A 34 7.22 -2.93 -3.29
C ARG A 34 7.97 -3.79 -2.26
N ILE A 35 7.41 -4.89 -1.76
CA ILE A 35 8.09 -5.80 -0.84
C ILE A 35 8.46 -7.10 -1.56
N ARG A 36 9.76 -7.41 -1.58
CA ARG A 36 10.27 -8.65 -2.18
C ARG A 36 10.30 -9.81 -1.19
N GLU A 37 10.66 -9.53 0.07
CA GLU A 37 10.80 -10.56 1.10
C GLU A 37 10.04 -10.19 2.40
N PRO A 38 8.71 -10.36 2.44
CA PRO A 38 7.88 -9.96 3.60
C PRO A 38 8.30 -10.63 4.91
N ALA A 39 8.60 -11.94 4.85
CA ALA A 39 9.04 -12.70 6.01
C ALA A 39 10.41 -12.25 6.54
N ARG A 40 11.31 -11.76 5.68
CA ARG A 40 12.58 -11.19 6.13
C ARG A 40 12.34 -9.89 6.86
N LEU A 41 11.57 -8.97 6.29
CA LEU A 41 11.26 -7.69 6.93
C LEU A 41 10.64 -7.88 8.32
N LEU A 42 9.63 -8.74 8.45
CA LEU A 42 9.00 -9.03 9.74
C LEU A 42 10.00 -9.51 10.80
N ARG A 43 10.95 -10.38 10.41
CA ARG A 43 12.02 -10.85 11.32
C ARG A 43 12.95 -9.71 11.74
N VAL A 44 13.37 -8.86 10.81
CA VAL A 44 14.25 -7.71 11.13
C VAL A 44 13.51 -6.68 11.99
N THR A 45 12.23 -6.40 11.72
CA THR A 45 11.40 -5.50 12.53
C THR A 45 11.28 -5.99 13.97
N ALA A 46 10.97 -7.28 14.17
CA ALA A 46 10.87 -7.87 15.50
C ALA A 46 12.21 -7.78 16.25
N MET A 47 13.32 -8.11 15.59
CA MET A 47 14.66 -7.98 16.17
C MET A 47 14.97 -6.53 16.56
N ALA A 48 14.73 -5.56 15.66
CA ALA A 48 15.00 -4.15 15.91
C ALA A 48 14.17 -3.60 17.09
N ARG A 49 12.91 -4.03 17.23
CA ARG A 49 12.03 -3.69 18.35
C ARG A 49 12.54 -4.25 19.67
N SER A 50 12.91 -5.54 19.73
CA SER A 50 13.48 -6.13 20.94
C SER A 50 14.75 -5.40 21.39
N LEU A 51 15.65 -5.06 20.46
CA LEU A 51 16.87 -4.32 20.78
C LEU A 51 16.59 -2.89 21.25
N LEU A 52 15.56 -2.23 20.69
CA LEU A 52 15.11 -0.92 21.15
C LEU A 52 14.58 -0.98 22.59
N ASP A 53 13.82 -2.02 22.92
CA ASP A 53 13.25 -2.21 24.25
C ASP A 53 14.35 -2.52 25.29
N GLU A 54 15.35 -3.33 24.94
CA GLU A 54 16.54 -3.54 25.78
C GLU A 54 17.31 -2.23 26.01
N ALA A 55 17.54 -1.45 24.96
CA ALA A 55 18.21 -0.16 25.06
C ALA A 55 17.45 0.86 25.92
N ARG A 56 16.12 0.69 26.09
CA ARG A 56 15.27 1.49 26.99
C ARG A 56 15.32 0.99 28.42
N GLY A 57 15.38 -0.33 28.62
CA GLY A 57 15.28 -0.97 29.94
C GLY A 57 16.52 -0.87 30.81
N LEU A 58 17.72 -0.90 30.21
CA LEU A 58 18.98 -0.96 30.96
C LEU A 58 20.02 0.05 30.45
N PRO A 59 20.91 0.57 31.32
CA PRO A 59 22.04 1.38 30.89
C PRO A 59 23.01 0.52 30.06
N LEU A 60 23.49 1.06 28.94
CA LEU A 60 24.41 0.38 28.03
C LEU A 60 25.84 0.84 28.27
N ASP A 61 26.78 -0.09 28.34
CA ASP A 61 28.21 0.23 28.30
C ASP A 61 28.67 0.58 26.87
N GLU A 62 29.90 1.07 26.72
CA GLU A 62 30.44 1.46 25.41
C GLU A 62 30.47 0.29 24.41
N HIS A 63 30.81 -0.92 24.88
CA HIS A 63 30.90 -2.09 24.00
C HIS A 63 29.53 -2.47 23.43
N ALA A 64 28.50 -2.50 24.28
CA ALA A 64 27.13 -2.75 23.89
C ALA A 64 26.63 -1.67 22.92
N ARG A 65 27.00 -0.40 23.14
CA ARG A 65 26.63 0.69 22.23
C ARG A 65 27.24 0.53 20.84
N VAL A 66 28.53 0.23 20.77
CA VAL A 66 29.22 -0.04 19.49
C VAL A 66 28.59 -1.23 18.77
N GLN A 67 28.29 -2.31 19.49
CA GLN A 67 27.68 -3.49 18.90
C GLN A 67 26.26 -3.23 18.38
N LEU A 68 25.44 -2.50 19.13
CA LEU A 68 24.10 -2.11 18.67
C LEU A 68 24.15 -1.19 17.44
N GLY A 69 25.08 -0.24 17.39
CA GLY A 69 25.29 0.57 16.18
C GLY A 69 25.63 -0.27 14.94
N ARG A 70 26.46 -1.31 15.09
CA ARG A 70 26.77 -2.25 14.01
C ARG A 70 25.57 -3.10 13.59
N ILE A 71 24.80 -3.60 14.56
CA ILE A 71 23.57 -4.34 14.29
C ILE A 71 22.55 -3.47 13.55
N HIS A 72 22.41 -2.20 13.95
CA HIS A 72 21.55 -1.24 13.26
C HIS A 72 21.95 -1.08 11.79
N ALA A 73 23.23 -0.78 11.52
CA ALA A 73 23.72 -0.64 10.15
C ALA A 73 23.45 -1.90 9.32
N ARG A 74 23.69 -3.09 9.88
CA ARG A 74 23.42 -4.36 9.22
C ARG A 74 21.92 -4.58 8.97
N ALA A 75 21.06 -4.21 9.91
CA ALA A 75 19.62 -4.31 9.75
C ALA A 75 19.11 -3.44 8.59
N VAL A 76 19.63 -2.22 8.43
CA VAL A 76 19.31 -1.34 7.31
C VAL A 76 19.71 -1.97 5.96
N GLU A 77 20.90 -2.57 5.87
CA GLU A 77 21.35 -3.30 4.68
C GLU A 77 20.41 -4.48 4.35
N GLU A 78 20.05 -5.31 5.34
CA GLU A 78 19.16 -6.46 5.13
C GLU A 78 17.75 -6.04 4.70
N ILE A 79 17.25 -4.91 5.19
CA ILE A 79 15.97 -4.34 4.77
C ILE A 79 16.05 -3.81 3.34
N ALA A 80 17.13 -3.13 2.98
CA ALA A 80 17.35 -2.62 1.62
C ALA A 80 17.31 -3.73 0.56
N GLU A 81 17.79 -4.93 0.89
CA GLU A 81 17.72 -6.10 0.00
C GLU A 81 16.34 -6.75 -0.06
N ALA A 82 15.50 -6.55 0.96
CA ALA A 82 14.16 -7.14 1.05
C ALA A 82 13.06 -6.30 0.37
N VAL A 83 13.38 -5.09 -0.10
CA VAL A 83 12.42 -4.13 -0.66
C VAL A 83 12.74 -3.77 -2.12
N ALA A 84 11.74 -3.21 -2.81
CA ALA A 84 11.88 -2.67 -4.15
C ALA A 84 12.78 -1.40 -4.16
N PRO A 85 13.35 -1.03 -5.33
CA PRO A 85 14.29 0.08 -5.44
C PRO A 85 13.76 1.40 -4.90
N GLU A 86 12.47 1.68 -5.08
CA GLU A 86 11.83 2.92 -4.62
C GLU A 86 11.86 3.05 -3.10
N LEU A 87 11.56 1.95 -2.39
CA LEU A 87 11.62 1.88 -0.93
C LEU A 87 13.07 1.85 -0.42
N ARG A 88 13.99 1.26 -1.19
CA ARG A 88 15.42 1.31 -0.88
C ARG A 88 15.94 2.75 -0.91
N ASP A 89 15.56 3.51 -1.94
CA ASP A 89 15.96 4.91 -2.06
C ASP A 89 15.31 5.76 -0.95
N GLU A 90 14.06 5.48 -0.59
CA GLU A 90 13.41 6.13 0.54
C GLU A 90 14.10 5.83 1.86
N LEU A 91 14.41 4.56 2.13
CA LEU A 91 15.15 4.10 3.30
C LEU A 91 16.49 4.84 3.40
N ALA A 92 17.25 4.94 2.31
CA ALA A 92 18.53 5.65 2.30
C ALA A 92 18.40 7.15 2.56
N ARG A 93 17.32 7.79 2.11
CA ARG A 93 17.06 9.22 2.38
C ARG A 93 16.64 9.47 3.82
N LEU A 94 15.82 8.61 4.40
CA LEU A 94 15.22 8.81 5.73
C LEU A 94 16.08 8.23 6.87
N LEU A 95 16.90 7.24 6.60
CA LEU A 95 17.78 6.56 7.56
C LEU A 95 19.23 6.64 7.10
N PRO A 96 19.86 7.83 7.13
CA PRO A 96 21.27 7.96 6.79
C PRO A 96 22.14 7.18 7.78
N PRO A 97 23.33 6.72 7.35
CA PRO A 97 24.26 6.02 8.23
C PRO A 97 24.60 6.86 9.47
N PRO A 98 24.45 6.32 10.70
CA PRO A 98 24.74 7.08 11.90
C PRO A 98 26.25 7.29 12.09
N SER A 99 26.61 8.41 12.73
CA SER A 99 27.97 8.67 13.20
C SER A 99 28.32 7.77 14.39
N SER A 100 29.49 7.14 14.37
CA SER A 100 29.94 6.19 15.42
C SER A 100 31.09 6.78 16.24
N PRO A 101 31.18 6.54 17.57
CA PRO A 101 30.25 5.73 18.38
C PRO A 101 28.96 6.48 18.74
N LEU A 102 27.84 5.75 18.76
CA LEU A 102 26.55 6.29 19.17
C LEU A 102 26.42 6.29 20.69
N SER A 103 25.86 7.35 21.24
CA SER A 103 25.36 7.38 22.61
C SER A 103 24.12 6.47 22.77
N GLN A 104 23.79 6.11 24.01
CA GLN A 104 22.59 5.29 24.28
C GLN A 104 21.30 5.98 23.79
N THR A 105 21.22 7.30 23.94
CA THR A 105 20.07 8.07 23.44
C THR A 105 19.99 8.00 21.92
N GLU A 106 21.12 8.13 21.22
CA GLU A 106 21.14 8.02 19.76
C GLU A 106 20.77 6.60 19.30
N ILE A 107 21.22 5.55 19.98
CA ILE A 107 20.79 4.17 19.70
C ILE A 107 19.27 4.03 19.77
N ARG A 108 18.64 4.59 20.81
CA ARG A 108 17.18 4.56 20.94
C ARG A 108 16.50 5.29 19.79
N ILE A 109 17.04 6.44 19.38
CA ILE A 109 16.48 7.24 18.28
C ILE A 109 16.59 6.47 16.95
N VAL A 110 17.77 5.98 16.59
CA VAL A 110 17.98 5.32 15.29
C VAL A 110 17.21 4.00 15.19
N HIS A 111 17.11 3.23 16.28
CA HIS A 111 16.27 2.03 16.30
C HIS A 111 14.76 2.37 16.26
N ALA A 112 14.32 3.41 16.98
CA ALA A 112 12.92 3.84 16.92
C ALA A 112 12.52 4.34 15.52
N GLN A 113 13.42 5.07 14.84
CA GLN A 113 13.24 5.49 13.45
C GLN A 113 13.04 4.29 12.53
N LEU A 114 13.89 3.26 12.66
CA LEU A 114 13.81 2.03 11.87
C LEU A 114 12.50 1.27 12.11
N VAL A 115 12.14 1.07 13.37
CA VAL A 115 10.89 0.38 13.74
C VAL A 115 9.68 1.16 13.24
N GLY A 116 9.65 2.48 13.41
CA GLY A 116 8.54 3.33 12.97
C GLY A 116 8.36 3.33 11.45
N TRP A 117 9.44 3.38 10.69
CA TRP A 117 9.38 3.29 9.23
C TRP A 117 8.83 1.92 8.76
N LEU A 118 9.30 0.83 9.37
CA LEU A 118 8.81 -0.52 9.06
C LEU A 118 7.32 -0.69 9.42
N ASP A 119 6.91 -0.21 10.60
CA ASP A 119 5.50 -0.23 11.00
C ASP A 119 4.62 0.54 10.01
N GLY A 120 5.09 1.70 9.53
CA GLY A 120 4.41 2.51 8.52
C GLY A 120 4.18 1.77 7.20
N ILE A 121 5.18 1.03 6.71
CA ILE A 121 5.04 0.20 5.51
C ILE A 121 3.97 -0.88 5.71
N PHE A 122 4.04 -1.62 6.82
CA PHE A 122 3.07 -2.68 7.08
C PHE A 122 1.67 -2.14 7.31
N GLN A 123 1.53 -0.93 7.86
CA GLN A 123 0.25 -0.26 8.02
C GLN A 123 -0.31 0.19 6.67
N GLY A 124 0.50 0.79 5.80
CA GLY A 124 0.08 1.18 4.43
C GLY A 124 -0.55 0.01 3.68
N ILE A 125 0.15 -1.13 3.66
CA ILE A 125 -0.32 -2.35 3.01
C ILE A 125 -1.65 -2.84 3.60
N ARG A 126 -1.79 -2.90 4.92
CA ARG A 126 -3.03 -3.35 5.59
C ARG A 126 -4.20 -2.40 5.32
N THR A 127 -3.95 -1.10 5.31
CA THR A 127 -4.96 -0.08 5.00
C THR A 127 -5.40 -0.19 3.55
N GLY A 128 -4.47 -0.36 2.61
CA GLY A 128 -4.76 -0.60 1.19
C GLY A 128 -5.64 -1.83 0.96
N LEU A 129 -5.30 -2.97 1.58
CA LEU A 129 -6.09 -4.21 1.48
C LEU A 129 -7.49 -4.07 2.11
N SER A 130 -7.60 -3.36 3.24
CA SER A 130 -8.88 -3.16 3.92
C SER A 130 -9.86 -2.32 3.08
N LEU A 131 -9.35 -1.34 2.33
CA LEU A 131 -10.17 -0.54 1.40
C LEU A 131 -10.72 -1.36 0.23
N GLN A 132 -10.03 -2.42 -0.19
CA GLN A 132 -10.52 -3.34 -1.22
C GLN A 132 -11.66 -4.22 -0.72
N ALA A 133 -11.56 -4.70 0.53
CA ALA A 133 -12.57 -5.58 1.13
C ALA A 133 -13.91 -4.88 1.41
N VAL A 134 -13.94 -3.54 1.44
CA VAL A 134 -15.16 -2.75 1.70
C VAL A 134 -15.90 -2.37 0.42
N ARG A 135 -15.45 -2.76 -0.78
CA ARG A 135 -16.28 -2.60 -2.00
C ARG A 135 -17.44 -3.61 -1.94
N PRO A 136 -18.66 -3.17 -1.60
CA PRO A 136 -19.82 -4.05 -1.69
C PRO A 136 -20.14 -4.15 -3.18
N ASP A 137 -20.44 -5.33 -3.69
CA ASP A 137 -21.11 -5.44 -4.98
C ASP A 137 -22.36 -4.54 -4.93
N LEU A 138 -22.35 -3.39 -5.62
CA LEU A 138 -23.51 -2.53 -5.81
C LEU A 138 -24.47 -3.16 -6.86
N GLN A 139 -24.67 -4.47 -6.77
CA GLN A 139 -25.78 -5.14 -7.43
C GLN A 139 -27.02 -4.87 -6.56
N GLY A 140 -27.69 -3.75 -6.84
CA GLY A 140 -28.97 -3.42 -6.20
C GLY A 140 -29.98 -4.57 -6.33
N PRO A 141 -30.98 -4.66 -5.43
CA PRO A 141 -32.02 -5.66 -5.53
C PRO A 141 -32.67 -5.61 -6.92
N PRO A 142 -32.95 -6.76 -7.57
CA PRO A 142 -33.50 -6.78 -8.92
C PRO A 142 -34.82 -6.00 -8.96
N PRO A 143 -35.08 -5.21 -10.02
CA PRO A 143 -36.32 -4.47 -10.13
C PRO A 143 -37.52 -5.43 -10.10
N PRO A 144 -38.63 -5.07 -9.44
CA PRO A 144 -39.82 -5.89 -9.44
C PRO A 144 -40.29 -6.09 -10.89
N SER A 145 -40.45 -7.35 -11.30
CA SER A 145 -41.01 -7.70 -12.60
C SER A 145 -42.37 -7.02 -12.76
N ALA A 146 -42.43 -6.00 -13.62
CA ALA A 146 -43.69 -5.44 -14.10
C ALA A 146 -44.37 -6.52 -14.97
N GLY A 147 -45.19 -7.36 -14.33
CA GLY A 147 -46.11 -8.25 -15.03
C GLY A 147 -47.12 -7.41 -15.81
N PRO A 148 -47.33 -7.67 -17.11
CA PRO A 148 -48.22 -6.87 -17.93
C PRO A 148 -49.67 -7.10 -17.53
N ASP A 149 -50.33 -5.99 -17.23
CA ASP A 149 -51.77 -5.88 -17.24
C ASP A 149 -52.27 -6.23 -18.66
N ALA A 150 -52.91 -7.39 -18.80
CA ALA A 150 -53.54 -7.84 -20.03
C ALA A 150 -54.85 -8.57 -19.73
N GLY A 151 -55.83 -7.80 -19.23
CA GLY A 151 -57.21 -7.81 -19.72
C GLY A 151 -58.16 -8.97 -19.32
N PRO A 152 -59.48 -8.73 -19.40
CA PRO A 152 -60.50 -9.56 -18.77
C PRO A 152 -61.10 -10.55 -19.76
N TYR A 153 -60.99 -11.86 -19.48
CA TYR A 153 -61.90 -12.85 -20.05
C TYR A 153 -62.18 -13.98 -19.05
N LEU A 154 -63.48 -14.13 -18.77
CA LEU A 154 -64.20 -15.22 -18.12
C LEU A 154 -64.20 -15.24 -16.58
#